data_AF-A0A388SSH7-F1
#
_entry.id   AF-A0A388SSH7-F1
#
_cell.length_a   1.000
_cell.length_b   1.000
_cell.length_c   1.000
_cell.angle_alpha   90.00
_cell.angle_beta   90.00
_cell.angle_gamma   90.00
#
_symmetry.space_group_name_H-M   'P 1'
#
loop_
_entity.id
_entity.type
_entity.pdbx_description
1 polymer ?
#
loop_
_entity_poly.entity_id
_entity_poly.type
_entity_poly.pdbx_seq_one_letter_code
_entity_poly.pdbx_strand_id
1 'polypeptide(L)'
;MADTAMITMVAGLLGSTNAFVGWIVHLAIALFAGGVFGVLAGQYAQRLAAGAALGLAYGVLWWFVGALWIMPANMGMPVFEWNAVTASSFGAHLVFGLLAGLTYAAIAQTANHRDQGPAVR
;
A
#
# COMPACT_ATOMS: atom_id res chain seq x y z
N MET A 1 -1.92 -20.54 -7.67
CA MET A 1 -3.40 -20.69 -7.79
C MET A 1 -4.16 -19.82 -6.79
N ALA A 2 -3.62 -19.55 -5.58
CA ALA A 2 -4.24 -18.62 -4.62
C ALA A 2 -4.25 -17.16 -5.09
N ASP A 3 -3.17 -16.69 -5.72
CA ASP A 3 -3.04 -15.28 -6.16
C ASP A 3 -4.08 -14.89 -7.22
N THR A 4 -4.44 -15.83 -8.09
CA THR A 4 -5.46 -15.63 -9.13
C THR A 4 -6.85 -15.49 -8.53
N ALA A 5 -7.16 -16.18 -7.43
CA ALA A 5 -8.46 -16.08 -6.78
C ALA A 5 -8.63 -14.73 -6.04
N MET A 6 -7.57 -14.22 -5.44
CA MET A 6 -7.62 -12.90 -4.80
C MET A 6 -7.71 -11.78 -5.83
N ILE A 7 -6.98 -11.89 -6.95
CA ILE A 7 -7.00 -10.83 -7.96
C ILE A 7 -8.33 -10.75 -8.71
N THR A 8 -9.03 -11.88 -8.89
CA THR A 8 -10.40 -11.86 -9.44
C THR A 8 -11.40 -11.29 -8.45
N MET A 9 -11.20 -11.46 -7.14
CA MET A 9 -11.94 -10.70 -6.13
C MET A 9 -11.74 -9.19 -6.35
N VAL A 10 -10.52 -8.71 -6.55
CA VAL A 10 -10.27 -7.28 -6.84
C VAL A 10 -10.97 -6.83 -8.13
N ALA A 11 -10.98 -7.67 -9.17
CA ALA A 11 -11.73 -7.40 -10.41
C ALA A 11 -13.24 -7.24 -10.16
N GLY A 12 -13.78 -7.94 -9.15
CA GLY A 12 -15.16 -7.87 -8.71
C GLY A 12 -15.59 -6.48 -8.23
N LEU A 13 -14.64 -5.61 -7.83
CA LEU A 13 -14.93 -4.20 -7.54
C LEU A 13 -15.55 -3.46 -8.75
N LEU A 14 -15.23 -3.90 -9.97
CA LEU A 14 -15.78 -3.37 -11.21
C LEU A 14 -16.80 -4.33 -11.86
N GLY A 15 -17.29 -5.33 -11.12
CA GLY A 15 -18.20 -6.35 -11.65
C GLY A 15 -17.57 -7.31 -12.66
N SER A 16 -16.23 -7.41 -12.69
CA SER A 16 -15.49 -8.27 -13.63
C SER A 16 -14.95 -9.52 -12.95
N THR A 17 -14.91 -10.63 -13.67
CA THR A 17 -14.25 -11.89 -13.23
C THR A 17 -12.89 -12.10 -13.91
N ASN A 18 -12.45 -11.15 -14.74
CA ASN A 18 -11.20 -11.27 -15.49
C ASN A 18 -10.00 -10.89 -14.61
N ALA A 19 -9.07 -11.84 -14.43
CA ALA A 19 -7.86 -11.66 -13.64
C ALA A 19 -6.98 -10.49 -14.14
N PHE A 20 -6.93 -10.24 -15.45
CA PHE A 20 -6.18 -9.12 -16.02
C PHE A 20 -6.75 -7.75 -15.58
N VAL A 21 -8.08 -7.63 -15.58
CA VAL A 21 -8.77 -6.43 -15.06
C VAL A 21 -8.45 -6.25 -13.58
N GLY A 22 -8.48 -7.34 -12.80
CA GLY A 22 -8.11 -7.33 -11.39
C GLY A 22 -6.70 -6.80 -11.14
N TRP A 23 -5.72 -7.23 -11.94
CA TRP A 23 -4.34 -6.74 -11.84
C TRP A 23 -4.22 -5.25 -12.13
N ILE A 24 -4.88 -4.76 -13.19
CA ILE A 24 -4.87 -3.33 -13.51
C ILE A 24 -5.46 -2.50 -12.35
N VAL A 25 -6.60 -2.92 -11.82
CA VAL A 25 -7.26 -2.24 -10.69
C VAL A 25 -6.37 -2.26 -9.46
N HIS A 26 -5.78 -3.42 -9.14
CA HIS A 26 -4.91 -3.55 -7.97
C HIS A 26 -3.66 -2.66 -8.06
N LEU A 27 -3.02 -2.61 -9.23
CA LEU A 27 -1.86 -1.75 -9.48
C LEU A 27 -2.25 -0.26 -9.44
N ALA A 28 -3.40 0.12 -9.97
CA ALA A 28 -3.90 1.48 -9.91
C ALA A 28 -4.15 1.92 -8.45
N ILE A 29 -4.75 1.05 -7.63
CA ILE A 29 -4.95 1.29 -6.19
C ILE A 29 -3.60 1.41 -5.49
N ALA A 30 -2.64 0.53 -5.79
CA ALA A 30 -1.31 0.56 -5.18
C ALA A 30 -0.56 1.87 -5.50
N LEU A 31 -0.62 2.35 -6.73
CA LEU A 31 -0.04 3.64 -7.14
C LEU A 31 -0.74 4.81 -6.44
N PHE A 32 -2.07 4.80 -6.40
CA PHE A 32 -2.84 5.82 -5.71
C PHE A 32 -2.50 5.87 -4.22
N ALA A 33 -2.55 4.74 -3.54
CA ALA A 33 -2.21 4.62 -2.12
C ALA A 33 -0.76 5.04 -1.86
N GLY A 34 0.20 4.63 -2.69
CA GLY A 34 1.60 5.06 -2.56
C GLY A 34 1.79 6.57 -2.76
N GLY A 35 1.06 7.16 -3.71
CA GLY A 35 1.05 8.61 -3.93
C GLY A 35 0.48 9.39 -2.74
N VAL A 36 -0.66 8.94 -2.21
CA VAL A 36 -1.28 9.53 -1.01
C VAL A 36 -0.33 9.48 0.20
N PHE A 37 0.42 8.39 0.37
CA PHE A 37 1.46 8.32 1.41
C PHE A 37 2.52 9.40 1.23
N GLY A 38 3.03 9.57 0.01
CA GLY A 38 4.04 10.58 -0.29
C GLY A 38 3.59 11.99 0.05
N VAL A 39 2.36 12.33 -0.36
CA VAL A 39 1.77 13.65 -0.11
C VAL A 39 1.55 13.89 1.39
N LEU A 40 1.02 12.92 2.11
CA LEU A 40 0.64 13.10 3.52
C LEU A 40 1.81 12.92 4.49
N ALA A 41 2.62 11.88 4.28
CA ALA A 41 3.61 11.40 5.22
C ALA A 41 5.05 11.54 4.73
N GLY A 42 5.29 11.84 3.45
CA GLY A 42 6.62 11.90 2.86
C GLY A 42 7.56 12.87 3.57
N GLN A 43 7.08 14.05 3.95
CA GLN A 43 7.87 15.04 4.71
C GLN A 43 8.25 14.59 6.13
N TYR A 44 7.52 13.63 6.71
CA TYR A 44 7.80 13.08 8.04
C TYR A 44 8.63 11.78 7.95
N ALA A 45 8.61 11.11 6.79
CA ALA A 45 9.33 9.88 6.50
C ALA A 45 10.80 10.12 6.10
N GLN A 46 11.48 11.14 6.63
CA GLN A 46 12.83 11.54 6.18
C GLN A 46 13.96 10.61 6.67
N ARG A 47 13.69 9.80 7.70
CA ARG A 47 14.62 8.81 8.27
C ARG A 47 14.08 7.41 8.05
N LEU A 48 14.94 6.42 7.80
CA LEU A 48 14.51 5.02 7.57
C LEU A 48 13.59 4.49 8.67
N ALA A 49 13.93 4.69 9.94
CA ALA A 49 13.11 4.21 11.06
C ALA A 49 11.74 4.92 11.12
N ALA A 50 11.70 6.23 10.90
CA ALA A 50 10.45 7.00 10.89
C ALA A 50 9.58 6.63 9.67
N GLY A 51 10.20 6.51 8.49
CA GLY A 51 9.54 6.06 7.27
C GLY A 51 8.97 4.65 7.41
N ALA A 52 9.73 3.72 7.98
CA ALA A 52 9.24 2.37 8.25
C ALA A 52 8.03 2.36 9.20
N ALA A 53 8.09 3.10 10.31
CA ALA A 53 6.98 3.17 11.27
C ALA A 53 5.72 3.80 10.67
N LEU A 54 5.86 4.94 9.98
CA LEU A 54 4.76 5.60 9.27
C LEU A 54 4.19 4.71 8.17
N GLY A 55 5.07 4.04 7.42
CA GLY A 55 4.70 3.10 6.37
C GLY A 55 3.90 1.92 6.90
N LEU A 56 4.35 1.28 7.98
CA LEU A 56 3.61 0.18 8.62
C LEU A 56 2.23 0.63 9.11
N ALA A 57 2.14 1.77 9.80
CA ALA A 57 0.86 2.32 10.25
C ALA A 57 -0.08 2.59 9.07
N TYR A 58 0.46 3.12 7.97
CA TYR A 58 -0.28 3.34 6.74
C TYR A 58 -0.74 2.06 6.06
N GLY A 59 0.09 1.01 6.07
CA GLY A 59 -0.28 -0.32 5.59
C GLY A 59 -1.46 -0.90 6.36
N VAL A 60 -1.46 -0.78 7.70
CA VAL A 60 -2.60 -1.17 8.55
C VAL A 60 -3.85 -0.37 8.19
N LEU A 61 -3.73 0.95 8.01
CA LEU A 61 -4.86 1.80 7.63
C LEU A 61 -5.46 1.36 6.29
N TRP A 62 -4.64 1.13 5.27
CA TRP A 62 -5.12 0.67 3.96
C TRP A 62 -5.69 -0.73 3.98
N TRP A 63 -5.13 -1.62 4.79
CA TRP A 63 -5.73 -2.93 5.00
C TRP A 63 -7.12 -2.82 5.63
N PHE A 64 -7.28 -1.96 6.64
CA PHE A 64 -8.57 -1.72 7.27
C PHE A 64 -9.60 -1.15 6.28
N VAL A 65 -9.21 -0.13 5.49
CA VAL A 65 -10.09 0.49 4.50
C VAL A 65 -10.40 -0.48 3.35
N GLY A 66 -9.41 -1.15 2.79
CA GLY A 66 -9.55 -2.00 1.62
C GLY A 66 -10.16 -3.37 1.94
N ALA A 67 -9.49 -4.14 2.80
CA ALA A 67 -9.81 -5.54 3.06
C ALA A 67 -10.98 -5.73 4.01
N LEU A 68 -11.13 -4.86 5.03
CA LEU A 68 -12.23 -4.99 6.00
C LEU A 68 -13.49 -4.21 5.61
N TRP A 69 -13.39 -3.15 4.79
CA TRP A 69 -14.53 -2.28 4.51
C TRP A 69 -14.94 -2.27 3.03
N ILE A 70 -14.13 -1.70 2.13
CA ILE A 70 -14.53 -1.48 0.72
C ILE A 70 -14.82 -2.81 0.02
N MET A 71 -13.90 -3.78 0.11
CA MET A 71 -14.04 -5.06 -0.58
C MET A 71 -15.26 -5.85 -0.08
N PRO A 72 -15.45 -6.09 1.25
CA PRO A 72 -16.61 -6.83 1.72
C PRO A 72 -17.92 -6.11 1.44
N ALA A 73 -17.98 -4.78 1.63
CA ALA A 73 -19.19 -4.00 1.37
C ALA A 73 -19.61 -4.09 -0.10
N ASN A 74 -18.67 -4.02 -1.04
CA ASN A 74 -18.96 -4.12 -2.47
C ASN A 74 -19.42 -5.52 -2.90
N MET A 75 -18.97 -6.56 -2.20
CA MET A 75 -19.31 -7.95 -2.51
C MET A 75 -20.51 -8.49 -1.72
N GLY A 76 -21.14 -7.68 -0.87
CA GLY A 76 -22.21 -8.14 0.02
C GLY A 76 -21.73 -9.13 1.09
N MET A 77 -20.43 -9.14 1.42
CA MET A 77 -19.87 -9.91 2.52
C MET A 77 -19.90 -9.11 3.83
N PRO A 78 -19.83 -9.76 5.00
CA PRO A 78 -19.75 -9.04 6.27
C PRO A 78 -18.53 -8.12 6.34
N VAL A 79 -18.75 -6.85 6.69
CA VAL A 79 -17.70 -5.86 6.90
C VAL A 79 -17.06 -6.01 8.29
N PHE A 80 -15.80 -5.63 8.41
CA PHE A 80 -15.02 -5.69 9.66
C PHE A 80 -14.85 -7.09 10.25
N GLU A 81 -14.97 -8.12 9.42
CA GLU A 81 -14.80 -9.51 9.83
C GLU A 81 -13.34 -9.97 9.71
N TRP A 82 -12.84 -10.64 10.75
CA TRP A 82 -11.56 -11.34 10.71
C TRP A 82 -11.76 -12.77 10.20
N ASN A 83 -11.34 -13.04 8.96
CA ASN A 83 -11.48 -14.32 8.28
C ASN A 83 -10.20 -14.69 7.52
N ALA A 84 -10.19 -15.81 6.82
CA ALA A 84 -9.01 -16.29 6.09
C ALA A 84 -8.48 -15.29 5.03
N VAL A 85 -9.38 -14.56 4.36
CA VAL A 85 -9.01 -13.56 3.34
C VAL A 85 -8.42 -12.30 3.98
N THR A 86 -9.05 -11.81 5.05
CA THR A 86 -8.58 -10.58 5.72
C THR A 86 -7.28 -10.85 6.48
N ALA A 87 -7.13 -12.02 7.08
CA ALA A 87 -5.88 -12.45 7.72
C ALA A 87 -4.73 -12.65 6.73
N SER A 88 -4.97 -13.33 5.59
CA SER A 88 -3.92 -13.56 4.59
C SER A 88 -3.43 -12.28 3.91
N SER A 89 -4.33 -11.31 3.69
CA SER A 89 -3.99 -10.03 3.05
C SER A 89 -3.28 -9.05 3.99
N PHE A 90 -3.36 -9.23 5.32
CA PHE A 90 -2.77 -8.32 6.30
C PHE A 90 -1.26 -8.17 6.13
N GLY A 91 -0.53 -9.29 6.03
CA GLY A 91 0.93 -9.28 5.85
C GLY A 91 1.36 -8.56 4.58
N ALA A 92 0.63 -8.75 3.48
CA ALA A 92 0.92 -8.09 2.20
C ALA A 92 0.77 -6.55 2.31
N HIS A 93 -0.24 -6.07 3.05
CA HIS A 93 -0.43 -4.63 3.26
C HIS A 93 0.63 -4.02 4.20
N LEU A 94 1.09 -4.77 5.20
CA LEU A 94 2.23 -4.35 6.01
C LEU A 94 3.50 -4.21 5.18
N VAL A 95 3.79 -5.18 4.31
CA VAL A 95 4.93 -5.11 3.40
C VAL A 95 4.79 -3.93 2.43
N PHE A 96 3.61 -3.75 1.82
CA PHE A 96 3.32 -2.59 0.99
C PHE A 96 3.60 -1.27 1.72
N GLY A 97 3.05 -1.11 2.93
CA GLY A 97 3.22 0.09 3.73
C GLY A 97 4.68 0.33 4.10
N LEU A 98 5.38 -0.71 4.56
CA LEU A 98 6.80 -0.66 4.87
C LEU A 98 7.62 -0.20 3.65
N LEU A 99 7.38 -0.81 2.48
CA LEU A 99 8.08 -0.45 1.25
C LEU A 99 7.80 0.98 0.84
N ALA A 100 6.54 1.43 0.88
CA ALA A 100 6.19 2.83 0.61
C ALA A 100 6.97 3.78 1.53
N GLY A 101 6.95 3.51 2.84
CA GLY A 101 7.68 4.29 3.83
C GLY A 101 9.19 4.36 3.59
N LEU A 102 9.81 3.21 3.31
CA LEU A 102 11.24 3.12 3.00
C LEU A 102 11.60 3.79 1.68
N THR A 103 10.75 3.69 0.66
CA THR A 103 10.97 4.37 -0.63
C THR A 103 11.04 5.88 -0.46
N TYR A 104 10.09 6.49 0.25
CA TYR A 104 10.13 7.94 0.50
C TYR A 104 11.30 8.35 1.39
N ALA A 105 11.66 7.54 2.39
CA ALA A 105 12.84 7.78 3.21
C ALA A 105 14.14 7.71 2.40
N ALA A 106 14.25 6.77 1.47
CA ALA A 106 15.40 6.66 0.58
C ALA A 106 15.48 7.87 -0.37
N ILE A 107 14.35 8.27 -0.98
CA ILE A 107 14.28 9.46 -1.85
C ILE A 107 14.76 10.69 -1.08
N ALA A 108 14.25 10.92 0.13
CA ALA A 108 14.65 12.03 0.99
C ALA A 108 16.16 12.05 1.30
N GLN A 109 16.73 10.90 1.68
CA GLN A 109 18.17 10.79 1.95
C GLN A 109 19.02 11.08 0.71
N THR A 110 18.64 10.53 -0.44
CA THR A 110 19.38 10.77 -1.69
C THR A 110 19.32 12.23 -2.15
N ALA A 111 18.20 12.92 -1.94
CA ALA A 111 18.09 14.35 -2.21
C ALA A 111 19.03 15.17 -1.31
N ASN A 112 19.04 14.88 -0.02
CA ASN A 112 19.92 15.57 0.95
C ASN A 112 21.42 15.37 0.66
N HIS A 113 21.82 14.20 0.13
CA HIS A 113 23.21 13.96 -0.27
C HIS A 113 23.62 14.74 -1.52
N ARG A 114 22.69 15.04 -2.45
CA ARG A 114 22.98 15.81 -3.67
C ARG A 114 23.18 17.29 -3.38
N ASP A 115 22.47 17.83 -2.40
CA ASP A 115 22.57 19.25 -2.01
C ASP A 115 23.87 19.56 -1.24
N GLN A 116 24.55 18.54 -0.72
CA GLN A 116 25.86 18.66 -0.06
C GLN A 116 27.06 18.47 -1.01
N GLY A 117 26.90 18.78 -2.31
CA GLY A 117 27.94 18.67 -3.34
C GLY A 117 29.29 19.29 -2.93
N PRO A 118 30.42 18.78 -3.49
CA PRO A 118 31.74 18.85 -2.88
C PRO A 118 32.09 20.28 -2.50
N ALA A 119 32.29 20.50 -1.20
CA ALA A 119 32.89 21.72 -0.70
C ALA A 119 34.21 21.92 -1.44
N VAL A 120 34.23 22.86 -2.37
CA VAL A 120 35.44 23.32 -3.06
C VAL A 120 36.38 23.77 -1.95
N ARG A 121 37.38 22.95 -1.64
CA ARG A 121 38.53 23.27 -0.80
C ARG A 121 39.72 23.55 -1.69
#